data_AF-A0A2M9LA70-F1
#
_entry.id   AF-A0A2M9LA70-F1
#
_cell.length_a   1.000
_cell.length_b   1.000
_cell.length_c   1.000
_cell.angle_alpha   90.00
_cell.angle_beta   90.00
_cell.angle_gamma   90.00
#
_symmetry.space_group_name_H-M   'P 1'
#
loop_
_entity.id
_entity.type
_entity.pdbx_description
1 polymer ?
#
loop_
_entity_poly.entity_id
_entity_poly.type
_entity_poly.pdbx_seq_one_letter_code
_entity_poly.pdbx_strand_id
1 'polypeptide(L)' 'MAALTAAGFDLSGLTEEQHAVLRSLTDQELALLADLKGRLEEAGPEVQGHAEVAGGALF' A
#
# COMPACT_ATOMS: atom_id res chain seq x y z
N MET A 1 -8.53 -3.72 7.34
CA MET A 1 -8.68 -2.33 6.86
C MET A 1 -8.12 -1.30 7.84
N ALA A 2 -8.49 -1.35 9.13
CA ALA A 2 -8.05 -0.37 10.14
C ALA A 2 -6.52 -0.21 10.24
N ALA A 3 -5.74 -1.29 10.10
CA ALA A 3 -4.28 -1.25 10.09
C ALA A 3 -3.72 -0.35 8.97
N LEU A 4 -4.27 -0.42 7.77
CA LEU A 4 -3.85 0.44 6.64
C LEU A 4 -4.21 1.90 6.88
N THR A 5 -5.43 2.17 7.37
CA THR A 5 -5.84 3.55 7.72
C THR A 5 -4.97 4.14 8.82
N ALA A 6 -4.65 3.35 9.86
CA ALA A 6 -3.75 3.78 10.93
C ALA A 6 -2.32 4.03 10.45
N ALA A 7 -1.87 3.26 9.45
CA ALA A 7 -0.59 3.48 8.78
C ALA A 7 -0.61 4.67 7.80
N GLY A 8 -1.74 5.36 7.63
CA GLY A 8 -1.85 6.57 6.81
C GLY A 8 -2.09 6.32 5.32
N PHE A 9 -2.54 5.12 4.92
CA PHE A 9 -3.00 4.90 3.55
C PHE A 9 -4.31 5.69 3.30
N ASP A 10 -4.37 6.44 2.21
CA ASP A 10 -5.63 7.02 1.73
C ASP A 10 -6.42 5.94 0.98
N LEU A 11 -7.45 5.42 1.64
CA LEU A 11 -8.33 4.41 1.08
C LEU A 11 -9.56 5.02 0.38
N SER A 12 -9.77 6.34 0.49
CA SER A 12 -10.99 7.00 -0.02
C SER A 12 -11.02 7.15 -1.54
N GLY A 13 -9.85 7.15 -2.17
CA GLY A 13 -9.71 7.22 -3.64
C GLY A 13 -9.75 5.88 -4.35
N LEU A 14 -9.94 4.76 -3.63
CA LEU A 14 -9.94 3.43 -4.22
C LEU A 14 -11.29 3.11 -4.86
N THR A 15 -11.24 2.31 -5.93
CA THR A 15 -12.46 1.74 -6.51
C THR A 15 -12.99 0.62 -5.62
N GLU A 16 -14.27 0.24 -5.80
CA GLU A 16 -14.86 -0.89 -5.09
C GLU A 16 -14.12 -2.21 -5.33
N GLU A 17 -13.59 -2.41 -6.53
CA GLU A 17 -12.79 -3.59 -6.87
C GLU A 17 -11.48 -3.62 -6.07
N GLN A 18 -10.80 -2.48 -5.95
CA GLN A 18 -9.59 -2.36 -5.15
C GLN A 18 -9.89 -2.56 -3.65
N HIS A 19 -11.02 -2.04 -3.17
CA HIS A 19 -11.50 -2.33 -1.82
C HIS A 19 -11.81 -3.81 -1.61
N ALA A 20 -12.37 -4.50 -2.61
CA ALA A 20 -12.64 -5.94 -2.52
C ALA A 20 -11.34 -6.75 -2.40
N VAL A 21 -10.30 -6.38 -3.15
CA VAL A 21 -8.97 -6.98 -3.00
C VAL A 21 -8.44 -6.79 -1.57
N LEU A 22 -8.46 -5.55 -1.05
CA LEU A 22 -8.01 -5.29 0.32
C LEU A 22 -8.84 -6.03 1.38
N ARG A 23 -10.14 -6.24 1.14
CA ARG A 23 -11.03 -7.01 2.02
C ARG A 23 -10.80 -8.52 1.94
N SER A 24 -10.17 -9.01 0.87
CA SER A 24 -9.82 -10.43 0.71
C SER A 24 -8.51 -10.80 1.42
N LEU A 25 -7.67 -9.81 1.75
CA LEU A 25 -6.43 -10.01 2.48
C LEU A 25 -6.71 -10.33 3.96
N THR A 26 -5.84 -11.18 4.51
CA THR A 26 -5.83 -11.48 5.95
C THR A 26 -5.31 -10.29 6.76
N ASP A 27 -5.61 -10.28 8.06
CA ASP A 27 -5.10 -9.24 8.97
C ASP A 27 -3.56 -9.21 9.01
N GLN A 28 -2.90 -10.36 8.86
CA GLN A 28 -1.44 -10.46 8.81
C GLN A 28 -0.87 -9.81 7.55
N GLU A 29 -1.48 -10.03 6.39
CA GLU A 29 -1.05 -9.41 5.13
C GLU A 29 -1.27 -7.90 5.16
N LEU A 30 -2.38 -7.44 5.74
CA LEU A 30 -2.63 -6.01 5.93
C LEU A 30 -1.62 -5.37 6.90
N ALA A 31 -1.24 -6.07 7.96
CA ALA A 31 -0.19 -5.63 8.88
C ALA A 31 1.19 -5.58 8.20
N LEU A 32 1.50 -6.55 7.35
CA LEU A 32 2.72 -6.56 6.55
C LEU A 32 2.78 -5.35 5.59
N LEU A 33 1.69 -5.02 4.92
CA LEU A 33 1.63 -3.83 4.06
C LEU A 33 1.87 -2.53 4.85
N ALA A 34 1.33 -2.43 6.06
CA ALA A 34 1.58 -1.30 6.96
C ALA A 34 3.06 -1.22 7.40
N ASP A 35 3.67 -2.35 7.75
CA ASP A 35 5.10 -2.43 8.10
C ASP A 35 6.01 -2.01 6.94
N LEU A 36 5.73 -2.52 5.73
CA LEU A 36 6.49 -2.18 4.53
C LEU A 36 6.42 -0.68 4.22
N LYS A 37 5.25 -0.05 4.37
CA LYS A 37 5.11 1.40 4.22
C LYS A 37 6.02 2.15 5.20
N GLY A 38 5.99 1.79 6.49
CA GLY A 38 6.83 2.45 7.51
C GLY A 38 8.32 2.33 7.18
N ARG A 39 8.77 1.14 6.78
CA ARG A 39 10.17 0.92 6.39
C ARG A 39 10.58 1.71 5.14
N LEU A 40 9.68 1.87 4.17
CA LEU A 40 9.92 2.70 2.98
C LEU A 40 10.02 4.19 3.34
N GLU A 41 9.21 4.67 4.28
CA GLU A 41 9.27 6.05 4.77
C GLU A 41 10.55 6.31 5.58
N GLU A 42 11.00 5.34 6.39
CA GLU A 42 12.23 5.41 7.17
C GLU A 42 13.51 5.33 6.31
N ALA A 43 13.47 4.56 5.22
CA ALA A 43 14.63 4.36 4.33
C ALA A 43 15.07 5.65 3.59
N GLY A 44 14.25 6.71 3.59
CA GLY A 44 14.59 7.97 2.94
C GLY A 44 14.73 7.88 1.41
N PRO A 45 15.01 9.00 0.72
CA PRO A 45 14.93 9.15 -0.74
C PRO A 45 16.16 8.59 -1.48
N GLU A 46 16.77 7.48 -1.06
CA GLU A 46 17.85 6.83 -1.82
C GLU A 46 17.34 6.04 -3.04
N VAL A 47 16.04 6.06 -3.29
CA VAL A 47 15.39 5.46 -4.47
C VAL A 47 14.57 6.50 -5.24
N GLN A 48 15.11 7.70 -5.47
CA GLN A 48 14.62 8.57 -6.56
C GLN A 48 15.14 8.06 -7.90
N GLY A 49 14.74 6.83 -8.26
CA GLY A 49 15.04 6.17 -9.51
C GLY A 49 13.76 5.62 -10.12
N HIS A 50 13.17 6.41 -11.03
CA HIS A 50 12.00 6.13 -11.86
C HIS A 50 10.62 6.26 -11.19
N ALA A 51 10.15 7.51 -11.11
CA ALA A 51 8.73 7.88 -11.01
C ALA A 51 7.91 7.53 -12.29
N GLU A 52 8.25 6.43 -12.99
CA GLU A 52 7.55 5.97 -14.20
C GLU A 52 7.09 4.50 -14.14
N VAL A 53 6.98 3.92 -12.94
CA VAL A 53 6.09 2.75 -12.78
C VAL A 53 4.90 3.18 -11.96
N ALA A 54 3.98 3.86 -12.64
CA ALA A 54 2.59 3.88 -12.24
C ALA A 54 2.18 2.42 -11.97
N GLY A 55 1.58 2.16 -10.81
CA GLY A 55 1.05 0.86 -10.43
C GLY A 55 -0.03 0.39 -11.40
N GLY A 56 0.39 -0.18 -12.52
CA GLY A 56 -0.46 -0.73 -13.58
C GLY A 56 0.29 -1.80 -14.35
N ALA A 57 -0.13 -3.04 -14.15
CA ALA A 57 0.16 -4.22 -14.97
C ALA A 57 1.61 -4.76 -15.00
N LEU A 58 1.86 -5.76 -14.14
CA LEU A 58 2.65 -6.93 -14.54
C LEU A 58 1.71 -8.13 -14.70
N PHE A 59 0.87 -8.10 -15.74
CA PHE A 59 0.36 -9.26 -16.51
C PHE A 59 -0.09 -8.77 -17.89
#